data_AF-A0A4Y8X1B8-F1
#
_entry.id   AF-A0A4Y8X1B8-F1
#
_cell.length_a   1.000
_cell.length_b   1.000
_cell.length_c   1.000
_cell.angle_alpha   90.00
_cell.angle_beta   90.00
_cell.angle_gamma   90.00
#
_symmetry.space_group_name_H-M   'P 1'
#
loop_
_entity.id
_entity.type
_entity.pdbx_description
1 polymer ?
#
loop_
_entity_poly.entity_id
_entity_poly.type
_entity_poly.pdbx_seq_one_letter_code
_entity_poly.pdbx_strand_id
1 'polypeptide(L)'
;MTLWLAPSAGAISISRGYDAVLEDVSGGAAEDALFIYPVHEVIPSGEGLRILFRAPHGCSPATGSAFTCEEGSREFRPVLNDVSREAVSYSVEVTHEGVIVTAPDVDGKVLVGGVVGEGASHVQAAALDNLSAKESAGLVEKAVDESSRVALAGPVTVPRGYTHCPYIGCRDRTLHDYFSYSPDSWGRADFRGPCAYHDTDIERIRALSRTLDAKRSARRSADAILITRMQYNCRWYYAGDAAVTPCSEFALIYKAAIAYKTDTWNGR
;
A
#
# COMPACT_ATOMS: atom_id res chain seq x y z
N MET A 1 41.27 30.46 -8.00
CA MET A 1 40.07 30.66 -7.16
C MET A 1 38.91 30.10 -7.95
N THR A 2 38.64 28.81 -7.78
CA THR A 2 37.64 28.08 -8.57
C THR A 2 36.30 28.21 -7.85
N LEU A 3 35.43 29.03 -8.42
CA LEU A 3 34.08 29.29 -7.91
C LEU A 3 33.21 28.06 -8.25
N TRP A 4 32.92 27.22 -7.26
CA TRP A 4 31.88 26.21 -7.38
C TRP A 4 30.52 26.92 -7.28
N LEU A 5 29.83 27.01 -8.40
CA LEU A 5 28.41 27.39 -8.43
C LEU A 5 27.63 26.22 -7.83
N ALA A 6 27.07 26.43 -6.63
CA ALA A 6 26.05 25.54 -6.10
C ALA A 6 24.84 25.55 -7.05
N PRO A 7 24.28 24.39 -7.43
CA PRO A 7 23.04 24.36 -8.18
C PRO A 7 21.95 25.07 -7.38
N SER A 8 21.21 25.94 -8.05
CA SER A 8 20.07 26.67 -7.50
C SER A 8 19.10 25.69 -6.86
N ALA A 9 18.87 25.81 -5.55
CA ALA A 9 17.84 25.07 -4.84
C ALA A 9 16.49 25.37 -5.51
N GLY A 10 15.98 24.42 -6.28
CA GLY A 10 14.58 24.41 -6.71
C GLY A 10 13.68 24.46 -5.48
N ALA A 11 12.50 25.08 -5.61
CA ALA A 11 11.52 25.08 -4.54
C ALA A 11 11.19 23.61 -4.18
N ILE A 12 11.19 23.29 -2.88
CA ILE A 12 10.82 21.96 -2.40
C ILE A 12 9.38 22.09 -1.91
N SER A 13 8.46 21.38 -2.57
CA SER A 13 7.10 21.23 -2.06
C SER A 13 7.13 20.28 -0.87
N ILE A 14 6.74 20.78 0.31
CA ILE A 14 6.57 19.95 1.51
C ILE A 14 5.11 19.50 1.50
N SER A 15 4.86 18.32 0.95
CA SER A 15 3.60 17.63 1.16
C SER A 15 3.63 16.93 2.51
N ARG A 16 2.59 17.19 3.31
CA ARG A 16 2.28 16.30 4.42
C ARG A 16 1.74 15.04 3.76
N GLY A 17 2.51 13.95 3.80
CA GLY A 17 1.95 12.63 3.50
C GLY A 17 0.64 12.54 4.27
N TYR A 18 -0.44 12.16 3.57
CA TYR A 18 -1.75 12.04 4.19
C TYR A 18 -1.52 11.40 5.56
N ASP A 19 -1.97 12.08 6.62
CA ASP A 19 -2.14 11.41 7.89
C ASP A 19 -2.98 10.20 7.48
N ALA A 20 -2.35 9.03 7.36
CA ALA A 20 -3.07 7.79 7.30
C ALA A 20 -3.87 7.93 8.57
N VAL A 21 -5.15 8.24 8.43
CA VAL A 21 -6.07 8.26 9.53
C VAL A 21 -6.13 6.77 9.85
N LEU A 22 -5.13 6.32 10.59
CA LEU A 22 -5.17 5.20 11.49
C LEU A 22 -6.25 5.64 12.46
N GLU A 23 -7.52 5.56 12.04
CA GLU A 23 -8.65 5.65 12.93
C GLU A 23 -8.45 4.50 13.91
N ASP A 24 -7.77 4.83 15.01
CA ASP A 24 -7.73 4.06 16.23
C ASP A 24 -7.44 2.57 16.01
N VAL A 25 -6.32 2.25 15.33
CA VAL A 25 -5.73 0.91 15.41
C VAL A 25 -5.12 0.76 16.82
N SER A 26 -6.00 0.60 17.80
CA SER A 26 -5.71 0.39 19.23
C SER A 26 -5.15 -1.02 19.51
N GLY A 27 -4.42 -1.60 18.55
CA GLY A 27 -3.61 -2.79 18.74
C GLY A 27 -2.17 -2.42 18.52
N GLY A 28 -1.30 -2.72 19.50
CA GLY A 28 0.13 -2.69 19.26
C GLY A 28 0.46 -3.40 17.94
N ALA A 29 1.42 -2.86 17.20
CA ALA A 29 1.88 -3.42 15.94
C ALA A 29 2.27 -4.89 16.19
N ALA A 30 1.43 -5.84 15.78
CA ALA A 30 1.66 -7.26 15.98
C ALA A 30 2.99 -7.71 15.34
N GLU A 31 3.51 -8.88 15.74
CA GLU A 31 4.85 -9.37 15.37
C GLU A 31 5.11 -9.38 13.85
N ASP A 32 4.05 -9.46 13.05
CA ASP A 32 4.07 -9.49 11.59
C ASP A 32 3.40 -8.26 10.92
N ALA A 33 3.23 -7.11 11.57
CA ALA A 33 2.54 -5.99 10.95
C ALA A 33 3.36 -5.38 9.78
N LEU A 34 2.72 -5.27 8.61
CA LEU A 34 3.27 -4.60 7.42
C LEU A 34 2.39 -3.40 7.09
N PHE A 35 2.88 -2.19 7.30
CA PHE A 35 2.14 -0.96 7.06
C PHE A 35 2.39 -0.40 5.67
N ILE A 36 1.35 0.08 5.00
CA ILE A 36 1.45 0.75 3.69
C ILE A 36 0.99 2.19 3.83
N TYR A 37 1.86 3.14 3.48
CA TYR A 37 1.57 4.57 3.47
C TYR A 37 1.25 5.03 2.04
N PRO A 38 0.02 5.49 1.74
CA PRO A 38 -0.28 6.16 0.48
C PRO A 38 0.19 7.60 0.50
N VAL A 39 0.98 8.02 -0.48
CA VAL A 39 1.13 9.44 -0.80
C VAL A 39 1.07 9.61 -2.32
N HIS A 40 0.02 10.26 -2.80
CA HIS A 40 -0.02 10.70 -4.19
C HIS A 40 0.16 12.21 -4.25
N GLU A 41 1.28 12.62 -4.82
CA GLU A 41 1.60 14.02 -5.01
C GLU A 41 1.88 14.31 -6.48
N VAL A 42 1.24 15.37 -6.97
CA VAL A 42 1.57 15.95 -8.28
C VAL A 42 2.59 17.04 -7.99
N ILE A 43 3.85 16.76 -8.31
CA ILE A 43 4.93 17.70 -8.07
C ILE A 43 5.06 18.60 -9.31
N PRO A 44 5.04 19.93 -9.16
CA PRO A 44 5.36 20.83 -10.25
C PRO A 44 6.75 20.52 -10.84
N SER A 45 6.87 20.61 -12.16
CA SER A 45 8.15 20.41 -12.86
C SER A 45 9.23 21.35 -12.29
N GLY A 46 10.40 20.79 -11.96
CA GLY A 46 11.53 21.53 -11.39
C GLY A 46 11.50 21.71 -9.87
N GLU A 47 10.50 21.16 -9.17
CA GLU A 47 10.47 21.09 -7.71
C GLU A 47 10.87 19.71 -7.20
N GLY A 48 11.67 19.66 -6.14
CA GLY A 48 12.01 18.42 -5.46
C GLY A 48 10.86 17.94 -4.59
N LEU A 49 10.74 16.62 -4.41
CA LEU A 49 9.83 16.00 -3.45
C LEU A 49 10.43 16.00 -2.05
N ARG A 50 9.63 16.36 -1.04
CA ARG A 50 9.95 16.07 0.35
C ARG A 50 8.70 15.65 1.12
N ILE A 51 8.63 14.38 1.50
CA ILE A 51 7.48 13.79 2.21
C ILE A 51 7.90 13.34 3.60
N LEU A 52 7.09 13.70 4.60
CA LEU A 52 7.18 13.16 5.95
C LEU A 52 6.28 11.92 6.10
N PHE A 53 6.88 10.78 6.43
CA PHE A 53 6.21 9.57 6.87
C PHE A 53 6.25 9.50 8.40
N ARG A 54 5.10 9.74 9.04
CA ARG A 54 4.99 9.65 10.50
C ARG A 54 5.13 8.20 10.95
N ALA A 55 5.70 8.02 12.14
CA ALA A 55 5.79 6.70 12.76
C ALA A 55 4.37 6.09 12.96
N PRO A 56 4.19 4.78 12.76
CA PRO A 56 2.95 4.10 13.11
C PRO A 56 2.61 4.30 14.60
N HIS A 57 1.34 4.15 14.97
CA HIS A 57 0.94 4.19 16.37
C HIS A 57 1.73 3.17 17.20
N GLY A 58 2.24 3.59 18.37
CA GLY A 58 3.09 2.74 19.23
C GLY A 58 4.54 2.60 18.74
N CYS A 59 4.93 3.31 17.68
CA CYS A 59 6.30 3.34 17.17
C CYS A 59 6.90 4.75 17.27
N SER A 60 8.22 4.84 17.27
CA SER A 60 8.99 6.08 17.23
C SER A 60 10.10 5.99 16.18
N PRO A 61 10.50 7.09 15.52
CA PRO A 61 11.59 7.08 14.56
C PRO A 61 12.90 6.60 15.19
N ALA A 62 13.61 5.71 14.48
CA ALA A 62 14.89 5.13 14.89
C ALA A 62 15.99 5.46 13.87
N THR A 63 17.25 5.15 14.19
CA THR A 63 18.35 5.34 13.25
C THR A 63 18.19 4.44 12.00
N GLY A 64 18.60 4.93 10.84
CA GLY A 64 18.75 4.08 9.64
C GLY A 64 17.46 3.63 8.96
N SER A 65 16.56 4.56 8.60
CA SER A 65 15.28 4.26 7.93
C SER A 65 14.47 3.16 8.65
N ALA A 66 14.31 3.31 9.97
CA ALA A 66 13.59 2.34 10.79
C ALA A 66 12.71 3.07 11.82
N PHE A 67 11.76 2.33 12.36
CA PHE A 67 10.93 2.72 13.50
C PHE A 67 11.14 1.74 14.65
N THR A 68 11.33 2.23 15.87
CA THR A 68 11.30 1.41 17.09
C THR A 68 9.88 1.33 17.58
N CYS A 69 9.30 0.14 17.62
CA CYS A 69 7.99 -0.16 18.16
C CYS A 69 8.14 -0.97 19.48
N GLU A 70 7.05 -1.17 20.22
CA GLU A 70 7.05 -1.97 21.47
C GLU A 70 7.69 -3.36 21.29
N GLU A 71 7.47 -3.98 20.14
CA GLU A 71 7.97 -5.32 19.81
C GLU A 71 9.35 -5.33 19.15
N GLY A 72 9.97 -4.17 18.92
CA GLY A 72 11.31 -4.07 18.35
C GLY A 72 11.42 -3.10 17.17
N SER A 73 12.57 -3.15 16.51
CA SER A 73 12.85 -2.30 15.34
C SER A 73 12.16 -2.85 14.09
N ARG A 74 11.49 -1.96 13.35
CA ARG A 74 10.81 -2.24 12.09
C ARG A 74 11.44 -1.41 10.98
N GLU A 75 11.83 -2.06 9.90
CA GLU A 75 12.42 -1.41 8.74
C GLU A 75 11.37 -0.56 8.02
N PHE A 76 11.74 0.64 7.58
CA PHE A 76 10.96 1.49 6.68
C PHE A 76 11.62 1.54 5.29
N ARG A 77 10.83 1.25 4.25
CA ARG A 77 11.24 1.30 2.85
C ARG A 77 10.29 2.14 2.03
N PRO A 78 10.75 3.26 1.46
CA PRO A 78 9.90 4.09 0.62
C PRO A 78 9.81 3.50 -0.80
N VAL A 79 8.65 3.57 -1.43
CA VAL A 79 8.42 3.13 -2.82
C VAL A 79 8.20 4.38 -3.66
N LEU A 80 9.17 4.76 -4.50
CA LEU A 80 9.08 5.96 -5.34
C LEU A 80 9.32 5.59 -6.79
N ASN A 81 8.31 5.80 -7.63
CA ASN A 81 8.41 5.71 -9.08
C ASN A 81 7.90 6.99 -9.75
N ASP A 82 8.55 7.39 -10.83
CA ASP A 82 8.06 8.47 -11.68
C ASP A 82 6.91 7.99 -12.60
N VAL A 83 6.36 8.91 -13.39
CA VAL A 83 5.36 8.57 -14.43
C VAL A 83 5.86 7.59 -15.48
N SER A 84 7.17 7.50 -15.68
CA SER A 84 7.82 6.56 -16.61
C SER A 84 7.93 5.16 -16.01
N ARG A 85 7.57 5.01 -14.71
CA ARG A 85 7.67 3.78 -13.90
C ARG A 85 9.09 3.36 -13.62
N GLU A 86 10.01 4.31 -13.66
CA GLU A 86 11.39 4.11 -13.24
C GLU A 86 11.54 4.48 -11.77
N ALA A 87 12.41 3.73 -11.08
CA ALA A 87 12.72 3.99 -9.69
C ALA A 87 13.40 5.35 -9.56
N VAL A 88 12.90 6.17 -8.66
CA VAL A 88 13.42 7.52 -8.41
C VAL A 88 14.52 7.45 -7.35
N SER A 89 15.62 8.18 -7.56
CA SER A 89 16.64 8.33 -6.53
C SER A 89 16.16 9.22 -5.38
N TYR A 90 16.36 8.76 -4.16
CA TYR A 90 15.92 9.48 -2.96
C TYR A 90 16.97 9.41 -1.85
N SER A 91 16.87 10.35 -0.91
CA SER A 91 17.56 10.32 0.37
C SER A 91 16.53 10.22 1.51
N VAL A 92 16.99 9.69 2.65
CA VAL A 92 16.16 9.51 3.83
C VAL A 92 16.78 10.23 5.00
N GLU A 93 15.99 11.07 5.67
CA GLU A 93 16.34 11.79 6.88
C GLU A 93 15.39 11.33 8.00
N VAL A 94 15.94 10.94 9.15
CA VAL A 94 15.11 10.59 10.32
C VAL A 94 15.00 11.81 11.22
N THR A 95 13.78 12.20 11.56
CA THR A 95 13.46 13.30 12.47
C THR A 95 12.68 12.79 13.67
N HIS A 96 12.45 13.66 14.67
CA HIS A 96 11.58 13.32 15.80
C HIS A 96 10.11 13.15 15.40
N GLU A 97 9.68 13.71 14.25
CA GLU A 97 8.30 13.60 13.77
C GLU A 97 8.05 12.35 12.90
N GLY A 98 9.11 11.74 12.38
CA GLY A 98 9.00 10.69 11.37
C GLY A 98 10.23 10.56 10.47
N VAL A 99 10.06 9.81 9.39
CA VAL A 99 11.05 9.64 8.34
C VAL A 99 10.72 10.56 7.18
N ILE A 100 11.64 11.42 6.81
CA ILE A 100 11.53 12.31 5.67
C ILE A 100 12.22 11.68 4.47
N VAL A 101 11.49 11.53 3.37
CA VAL A 101 12.03 11.08 2.09
C VAL A 101 12.13 12.27 1.16
N THR A 102 13.34 12.52 0.63
CA THR A 102 13.60 13.61 -0.30
C THR A 102 14.03 13.05 -1.64
N ALA A 103 13.38 13.47 -2.72
CA ALA A 103 13.78 13.15 -4.09
C ALA A 103 13.95 14.47 -4.87
N PRO A 104 15.19 14.97 -5.01
CA PRO A 104 15.43 16.31 -5.58
C PRO A 104 15.24 16.36 -7.10
N ASP A 105 15.47 15.24 -7.78
CA ASP A 105 15.50 15.15 -9.25
C ASP A 105 14.25 14.45 -9.79
N VAL A 106 13.07 14.92 -9.36
CA VAL A 106 11.79 14.42 -9.88
C VAL A 106 11.18 15.43 -10.83
N ASP A 107 10.82 14.97 -12.02
CA ASP A 107 10.09 15.79 -12.98
C ASP A 107 8.72 15.17 -13.24
N GLY A 108 7.66 15.90 -12.87
CA GLY A 108 6.28 15.47 -13.06
C GLY A 108 5.68 14.68 -11.90
N LYS A 109 4.74 13.77 -12.22
CA LYS A 109 3.99 13.03 -11.18
C LYS A 109 4.83 11.88 -10.64
N VAL A 110 4.82 11.70 -9.33
CA VAL A 110 5.52 10.61 -8.67
C VAL A 110 4.51 9.81 -7.85
N LEU A 111 4.51 8.50 -8.01
CA LEU A 111 3.81 7.63 -7.08
C LEU A 111 4.72 7.43 -5.87
N VAL A 112 4.23 7.81 -4.69
CA VAL A 112 5.00 7.70 -3.46
C VAL A 112 4.27 6.78 -2.48
N GLY A 113 4.99 5.79 -1.99
CA GLY A 113 4.53 4.89 -0.96
C GLY A 113 5.57 4.71 0.12
N GLY A 114 5.17 4.10 1.22
CA GLY A 114 6.08 3.64 2.26
C GLY A 114 5.63 2.30 2.78
N VAL A 115 6.58 1.40 3.04
CA VAL A 115 6.34 0.10 3.63
C VAL A 115 7.09 0.01 4.95
N VAL A 116 6.41 -0.33 6.04
CA VAL A 116 7.04 -0.55 7.35
C VAL A 116 6.78 -1.97 7.81
N GLY A 117 7.82 -2.68 8.24
CA GLY A 117 7.66 -3.98 8.88
C GLY A 117 8.72 -4.99 8.47
N GLU A 118 8.57 -6.22 8.93
CA GLU A 118 9.41 -7.32 8.48
C GLU A 118 9.16 -7.61 6.99
N GLY A 119 10.24 -7.77 6.22
CA GLY A 119 10.17 -7.97 4.78
C GLY A 119 9.93 -6.70 3.96
N ALA A 120 9.97 -5.51 4.58
CA ALA A 120 9.77 -4.24 3.86
C ALA A 120 10.66 -4.11 2.62
N SER A 121 11.93 -4.53 2.69
CA SER A 121 12.82 -4.57 1.51
C SER A 121 12.33 -5.49 0.39
N HIS A 122 11.78 -6.65 0.72
CA HIS A 122 11.24 -7.58 -0.28
C HIS A 122 9.97 -7.03 -0.92
N VAL A 123 9.09 -6.46 -0.10
CA VAL A 123 7.85 -5.82 -0.57
C VAL A 123 8.15 -4.60 -1.42
N GLN A 124 9.14 -3.78 -1.05
CA GLN A 124 9.58 -2.63 -1.84
C GLN A 124 10.07 -3.09 -3.22
N ALA A 125 10.96 -4.07 -3.28
CA ALA A 125 11.47 -4.60 -4.55
C ALA A 125 10.32 -5.13 -5.43
N ALA A 126 9.44 -5.96 -4.87
CA ALA A 126 8.29 -6.49 -5.61
C ALA A 126 7.29 -5.41 -6.05
N ALA A 127 7.12 -4.34 -5.26
CA ALA A 127 6.27 -3.20 -5.63
C ALA A 127 6.87 -2.45 -6.83
N LEU A 128 8.18 -2.18 -6.80
CA LEU A 128 8.89 -1.55 -7.92
C LEU A 128 8.84 -2.42 -9.19
N ASP A 129 8.97 -3.74 -9.05
CA ASP A 129 8.82 -4.69 -10.15
C ASP A 129 7.39 -4.70 -10.71
N ASN A 130 6.36 -4.75 -9.86
CA ASN A 130 4.96 -4.68 -10.31
C ASN A 130 4.65 -3.36 -11.03
N LEU A 131 5.24 -2.25 -10.59
CA LEU A 131 5.03 -0.93 -11.18
C LEU A 131 5.77 -0.78 -12.51
N SER A 132 6.99 -1.31 -12.62
CA SER A 132 7.79 -1.26 -13.84
C SER A 132 7.31 -2.25 -14.90
N ALA A 133 6.84 -3.43 -14.48
CA ALA A 133 6.12 -4.33 -15.35
C ALA A 133 4.84 -3.63 -15.81
N LYS A 134 4.55 -3.61 -17.12
CA LYS A 134 3.32 -3.03 -17.68
C LYS A 134 2.02 -3.77 -17.25
N GLU A 135 2.02 -4.46 -16.11
CA GLU A 135 0.92 -5.25 -15.55
C GLU A 135 -0.36 -4.44 -15.34
N SER A 136 -0.26 -3.12 -15.13
CA SER A 136 -1.43 -2.21 -15.06
C SER A 136 -2.23 -2.15 -16.37
N ALA A 137 -1.64 -2.51 -17.52
CA ALA A 137 -2.37 -2.65 -18.78
C ALA A 137 -2.97 -4.05 -18.99
N GLY A 138 -2.30 -5.11 -18.50
CA GLY A 138 -2.64 -6.51 -18.81
C GLY A 138 -3.58 -7.22 -17.83
N LEU A 139 -3.62 -6.82 -16.55
CA LEU A 139 -4.52 -7.45 -15.55
C LEU A 139 -6.01 -7.09 -15.81
N VAL A 140 -6.23 -6.01 -16.55
CA VAL A 140 -7.55 -5.46 -16.87
C VAL A 140 -8.28 -6.33 -17.89
N GLU A 141 -7.60 -6.85 -18.92
CA GLU A 141 -8.26 -7.66 -19.95
C GLU A 141 -8.74 -9.01 -19.39
N LYS A 142 -8.02 -9.58 -18.43
CA LYS A 142 -8.38 -10.86 -17.81
C LYS A 142 -9.47 -10.72 -16.74
N ALA A 143 -9.44 -9.65 -15.95
CA ALA A 143 -10.46 -9.32 -14.95
C ALA A 143 -11.83 -8.99 -15.56
N VAL A 144 -11.82 -8.44 -16.78
CA VAL A 144 -13.04 -8.22 -17.54
C VAL A 144 -13.66 -9.58 -17.90
N ASP A 145 -12.95 -10.63 -18.28
CA ASP A 145 -13.62 -11.90 -18.65
C ASP A 145 -14.35 -12.61 -17.49
N GLU A 146 -13.81 -12.60 -16.26
CA GLU A 146 -14.48 -13.23 -15.10
C GLU A 146 -15.50 -12.32 -14.38
N SER A 147 -15.39 -10.99 -14.48
CA SER A 147 -16.40 -10.05 -13.94
C SER A 147 -17.47 -9.64 -14.97
N SER A 148 -17.24 -9.82 -16.28
CA SER A 148 -18.13 -9.32 -17.35
C SER A 148 -19.34 -10.18 -17.66
N ARG A 149 -19.74 -11.09 -16.76
CA ARG A 149 -21.13 -11.59 -16.80
C ARG A 149 -22.11 -10.75 -16.00
N VAL A 150 -21.63 -9.77 -15.23
CA VAL A 150 -22.47 -8.71 -14.66
C VAL A 150 -21.68 -7.41 -14.73
N ALA A 151 -22.08 -6.49 -15.59
CA ALA A 151 -21.68 -5.09 -15.45
C ALA A 151 -22.11 -4.66 -14.04
N LEU A 152 -21.16 -4.62 -13.10
CA LEU A 152 -21.45 -4.21 -11.74
C LEU A 152 -22.04 -2.79 -11.80
N ALA A 153 -23.25 -2.61 -11.30
CA ALA A 153 -24.00 -1.36 -11.36
C ALA A 153 -23.48 -0.29 -10.37
N GLY A 154 -22.33 -0.53 -9.74
CA GLY A 154 -21.75 0.30 -8.69
C GLY A 154 -20.44 -0.27 -8.17
N PRO A 155 -19.81 0.38 -7.17
CA PRO A 155 -18.53 -0.06 -6.63
C PRO A 155 -18.67 -1.41 -5.91
N VAL A 156 -17.55 -2.10 -5.72
CA VAL A 156 -17.46 -3.21 -4.78
C VAL A 156 -17.60 -2.65 -3.37
N THR A 157 -18.75 -2.92 -2.74
CA THR A 157 -19.06 -2.51 -1.37
C THR A 157 -18.83 -3.65 -0.40
N VAL A 158 -18.82 -3.35 0.90
CA VAL A 158 -18.75 -4.36 1.97
C VAL A 158 -19.88 -5.39 1.79
N PRO A 159 -19.57 -6.71 1.76
CA PRO A 159 -20.58 -7.74 1.56
C PRO A 159 -21.60 -7.73 2.70
N ARG A 160 -22.87 -7.97 2.36
CA ARG A 160 -23.92 -8.13 3.37
C ARG A 160 -23.57 -9.29 4.30
N GLY A 161 -23.50 -9.01 5.60
CA GLY A 161 -23.18 -9.99 6.63
C GLY A 161 -21.72 -9.98 7.07
N TYR A 162 -20.85 -9.22 6.41
CA TYR A 162 -19.52 -8.94 6.96
C TYR A 162 -19.66 -8.12 8.24
N THR A 163 -19.07 -8.61 9.32
CA THR A 163 -19.08 -7.93 10.61
C THR A 163 -17.68 -7.40 10.85
N HIS A 164 -17.49 -6.10 10.65
CA HIS A 164 -16.24 -5.43 10.97
C HIS A 164 -15.95 -5.58 12.46
N CYS A 165 -14.76 -6.08 12.82
CA CYS A 165 -14.32 -6.03 14.19
C CYS A 165 -12.87 -5.60 14.42
N PRO A 166 -12.67 -4.29 14.72
CA PRO A 166 -11.36 -3.72 14.96
C PRO A 166 -10.92 -3.78 16.44
N TYR A 167 -11.80 -4.14 17.38
CA TYR A 167 -11.58 -3.94 18.82
C TYR A 167 -11.18 -5.20 19.61
N ILE A 168 -10.51 -4.99 20.75
CA ILE A 168 -10.16 -6.02 21.74
C ILE A 168 -11.44 -6.67 22.27
N GLY A 169 -11.56 -8.00 22.13
CA GLY A 169 -12.72 -8.79 22.58
C GLY A 169 -13.52 -9.45 21.44
N CYS A 170 -13.23 -9.11 20.19
CA CYS A 170 -13.80 -9.82 19.05
C CYS A 170 -13.03 -11.07 18.65
N ARG A 171 -13.79 -12.01 18.10
CA ARG A 171 -13.27 -13.23 17.50
C ARG A 171 -12.71 -12.91 16.10
N ASP A 172 -11.48 -13.34 15.83
CA ASP A 172 -10.78 -13.19 14.54
C ASP A 172 -10.51 -11.73 14.10
N ARG A 173 -9.96 -10.92 15.02
CA ARG A 173 -9.66 -9.49 14.83
C ARG A 173 -8.93 -9.13 13.53
N THR A 174 -7.89 -9.87 13.14
CA THR A 174 -7.09 -9.60 11.92
C THR A 174 -7.69 -10.17 10.64
N LEU A 175 -8.88 -10.76 10.71
CA LEU A 175 -9.59 -11.32 9.55
C LEU A 175 -10.90 -10.57 9.28
N HIS A 176 -11.18 -9.49 10.00
CA HIS A 176 -12.40 -8.70 9.84
C HIS A 176 -12.19 -7.22 10.17
N ASP A 177 -10.99 -6.69 9.95
CA ASP A 177 -10.62 -5.29 10.25
C ASP A 177 -10.37 -4.48 8.98
N TYR A 178 -10.98 -4.90 7.87
CA TYR A 178 -10.63 -4.42 6.54
C TYR A 178 -9.11 -4.54 6.35
N PHE A 179 -8.43 -3.45 6.03
CA PHE A 179 -6.99 -3.46 5.92
C PHE A 179 -6.35 -3.22 7.29
N SER A 180 -6.01 -4.33 7.98
CA SER A 180 -5.48 -4.34 9.36
C SER A 180 -4.39 -3.31 9.65
N TYR A 181 -3.54 -2.98 8.66
CA TYR A 181 -2.38 -2.08 8.82
C TYR A 181 -2.18 -1.14 7.63
N SER A 182 -3.21 -0.94 6.81
CA SER A 182 -3.10 -0.09 5.64
C SER A 182 -4.41 0.62 5.35
N PRO A 183 -4.41 1.74 4.61
CA PRO A 183 -5.62 2.54 4.49
C PRO A 183 -6.75 1.86 3.74
N ASP A 184 -7.94 1.96 4.31
CA ASP A 184 -9.22 1.51 3.77
C ASP A 184 -9.69 2.23 2.51
N SER A 185 -8.94 3.23 2.04
CA SER A 185 -9.27 4.00 0.85
C SER A 185 -8.05 4.64 0.21
N TRP A 186 -8.21 5.08 -1.04
CA TRP A 186 -7.32 6.02 -1.70
C TRP A 186 -8.13 7.20 -2.22
N GLY A 187 -8.02 8.36 -1.56
CA GLY A 187 -8.85 9.52 -1.84
C GLY A 187 -10.35 9.17 -1.78
N ARG A 188 -11.03 9.16 -2.93
CA ARG A 188 -12.47 8.81 -3.06
C ARG A 188 -12.71 7.32 -3.27
N ALA A 189 -11.68 6.54 -3.63
CA ALA A 189 -11.82 5.11 -3.86
C ALA A 189 -11.89 4.35 -2.53
N ASP A 190 -13.07 3.85 -2.18
CA ASP A 190 -13.29 3.02 -1.01
C ASP A 190 -12.80 1.58 -1.26
N PHE A 191 -11.92 1.06 -0.40
CA PHE A 191 -11.38 -0.29 -0.50
C PHE A 191 -11.87 -1.25 0.60
N ARG A 192 -12.72 -0.80 1.52
CA ARG A 192 -13.32 -1.65 2.57
C ARG A 192 -14.08 -2.83 2.00
N GLY A 193 -14.80 -2.61 0.90
CA GLY A 193 -15.50 -3.68 0.17
C GLY A 193 -14.57 -4.76 -0.37
N PRO A 194 -13.62 -4.41 -1.26
CA PRO A 194 -12.58 -5.31 -1.72
C PRO A 194 -11.90 -6.09 -0.58
N CYS A 195 -11.53 -5.39 0.49
CA CYS A 195 -10.84 -5.98 1.63
C CYS A 195 -11.73 -6.97 2.41
N ALA A 196 -12.97 -6.60 2.73
CA ALA A 196 -13.91 -7.47 3.44
C ALA A 196 -14.20 -8.79 2.71
N TYR A 197 -14.19 -8.80 1.37
CA TYR A 197 -14.26 -10.05 0.63
C TYR A 197 -12.98 -10.88 0.73
N HIS A 198 -11.81 -10.25 0.72
CA HIS A 198 -10.51 -10.93 0.84
C HIS A 198 -10.35 -11.58 2.22
N ASP A 199 -10.72 -10.86 3.27
CA ASP A 199 -10.88 -11.37 4.64
C ASP A 199 -11.71 -12.65 4.70
N THR A 200 -12.92 -12.60 4.13
CA THR A 200 -13.84 -13.75 4.06
C THR A 200 -13.23 -14.91 3.27
N ASP A 201 -12.48 -14.61 2.20
CA ASP A 201 -11.76 -15.61 1.41
C ASP A 201 -10.65 -16.28 2.25
N ILE A 202 -9.85 -15.50 2.99
CA ILE A 202 -8.80 -16.03 3.87
C ILE A 202 -9.41 -16.90 4.97
N GLU A 203 -10.50 -16.46 5.61
CA GLU A 203 -11.20 -17.23 6.63
C GLU A 203 -11.61 -18.62 6.10
N ARG A 204 -12.24 -18.63 4.93
CA ARG A 204 -12.61 -19.88 4.25
C ARG A 204 -11.41 -20.74 3.90
N ILE A 205 -10.31 -20.15 3.42
CA ILE A 205 -9.09 -20.89 3.08
C ILE A 205 -8.44 -21.49 4.33
N ARG A 206 -8.43 -20.78 5.46
CA ARG A 206 -7.95 -21.29 6.76
C ARG A 206 -8.72 -22.56 7.15
N ALA A 207 -10.03 -22.58 6.93
CA ALA A 207 -10.90 -23.70 7.25
C ALA A 207 -10.74 -24.92 6.30
N LEU A 208 -10.07 -24.78 5.15
CA LEU A 208 -9.86 -25.91 4.23
C LEU A 208 -8.97 -26.99 4.87
N SER A 209 -9.40 -28.24 4.82
CA SER A 209 -8.55 -29.39 5.13
C SER A 209 -7.67 -29.74 3.93
N ARG A 210 -6.67 -28.90 3.65
CA ARG A 210 -5.70 -29.05 2.54
C ARG A 210 -4.27 -28.81 3.00
N THR A 211 -3.29 -29.21 2.18
CA THR A 211 -1.87 -28.93 2.42
C THR A 211 -1.60 -27.43 2.46
N LEU A 212 -0.50 -27.03 3.11
CA LEU A 212 -0.07 -25.63 3.17
C LEU A 212 0.06 -25.01 1.77
N ASP A 213 0.68 -25.73 0.85
CA ASP A 213 0.85 -25.25 -0.53
C ASP A 213 -0.48 -25.04 -1.25
N ALA A 214 -1.44 -25.93 -1.05
CA ALA A 214 -2.78 -25.78 -1.62
C ALA A 214 -3.52 -24.58 -1.00
N LYS A 215 -3.33 -24.31 0.30
CA LYS A 215 -3.88 -23.10 0.94
C LYS A 215 -3.21 -21.83 0.43
N ARG A 216 -1.88 -21.81 0.30
CA ARG A 216 -1.13 -20.68 -0.28
C ARG A 216 -1.57 -20.41 -1.72
N SER A 217 -1.73 -21.45 -2.53
CA SER A 217 -2.25 -21.32 -3.91
C SER A 217 -3.65 -20.72 -3.95
N ALA A 218 -4.55 -21.17 -3.07
CA ALA A 218 -5.89 -20.58 -2.94
C ALA A 218 -5.83 -19.11 -2.48
N ARG A 219 -4.95 -18.79 -1.53
CA ARG A 219 -4.74 -17.42 -1.05
C ARG A 219 -4.20 -16.50 -2.13
N ARG A 220 -3.23 -16.94 -2.94
CA ARG A 220 -2.76 -16.17 -4.12
C ARG A 220 -3.89 -15.85 -5.11
N SER A 221 -4.87 -16.75 -5.24
CA SER A 221 -6.05 -16.51 -6.08
C SER A 221 -6.96 -15.44 -5.46
N ALA A 222 -7.18 -15.49 -4.14
CA ALA A 222 -7.89 -14.44 -3.41
C ALA A 222 -7.17 -13.09 -3.48
N ASP A 223 -5.84 -13.08 -3.36
CA ASP A 223 -4.99 -11.89 -3.50
C ASP A 223 -5.19 -11.23 -4.88
N ALA A 224 -5.17 -12.02 -5.96
CA ALA A 224 -5.41 -11.51 -7.31
C ALA A 224 -6.82 -10.91 -7.49
N ILE A 225 -7.83 -11.54 -6.88
CA ILE A 225 -9.20 -11.03 -6.89
C ILE A 225 -9.32 -9.72 -6.09
N LEU A 226 -8.64 -9.62 -4.94
CA LEU A 226 -8.59 -8.38 -4.14
C LEU A 226 -8.06 -7.23 -4.99
N ILE A 227 -6.89 -7.39 -5.62
CA ILE A 227 -6.28 -6.34 -6.44
C ILE A 227 -7.19 -5.92 -7.59
N THR A 228 -7.84 -6.89 -8.23
CA THR A 228 -8.83 -6.64 -9.28
C THR A 228 -9.99 -5.77 -8.77
N ARG A 229 -10.54 -6.09 -7.59
CA ARG A 229 -11.65 -5.34 -6.97
C ARG A 229 -11.22 -3.93 -6.55
N MET A 230 -9.99 -3.75 -6.04
CA MET A 230 -9.43 -2.43 -5.73
C MET A 230 -9.31 -1.57 -6.99
N GLN A 231 -8.73 -2.12 -8.07
CA GLN A 231 -8.59 -1.42 -9.35
C GLN A 231 -9.95 -1.12 -10.00
N TYR A 232 -10.94 -2.00 -9.82
CA TYR A 232 -12.31 -1.74 -10.23
C TYR A 232 -12.89 -0.52 -9.48
N ASN A 233 -12.75 -0.47 -8.15
CA ASN A 233 -13.21 0.68 -7.36
C ASN A 233 -12.48 1.98 -7.77
N CYS A 234 -11.18 1.92 -8.06
CA CYS A 234 -10.45 3.06 -8.62
C CYS A 234 -11.11 3.58 -9.91
N ARG A 235 -11.42 2.71 -10.87
CA ARG A 235 -12.07 3.09 -12.13
C ARG A 235 -13.47 3.65 -11.93
N TRP A 236 -14.20 3.12 -10.96
CA TRP A 236 -15.54 3.57 -10.67
C TRP A 236 -15.57 4.97 -10.06
N TYR A 237 -14.81 5.19 -8.99
CA TYR A 237 -14.80 6.46 -8.27
C TYR A 237 -14.10 7.60 -9.04
N TYR A 238 -13.22 7.26 -9.97
CA TYR A 238 -12.48 8.21 -10.79
C TYR A 238 -12.82 8.10 -12.28
N ALA A 239 -14.03 7.63 -12.64
CA ALA A 239 -14.44 7.53 -14.03
C ALA A 239 -14.27 8.88 -14.77
N GLY A 240 -13.44 8.89 -15.83
CA GLY A 240 -13.11 10.10 -16.61
C GLY A 240 -12.08 11.03 -15.97
N ASP A 241 -11.48 10.64 -14.83
CA ASP A 241 -10.48 11.41 -14.08
C ASP A 241 -9.08 10.79 -14.27
N ALA A 242 -8.05 11.63 -14.38
CA ALA A 242 -6.65 11.21 -14.49
C ALA A 242 -6.15 10.48 -13.23
N ALA A 243 -6.87 10.58 -12.11
CA ALA A 243 -6.58 9.89 -10.87
C ALA A 243 -6.85 8.37 -10.89
N VAL A 244 -7.48 7.81 -11.95
CA VAL A 244 -7.66 6.34 -12.10
C VAL A 244 -6.32 5.60 -12.09
N THR A 245 -5.34 6.11 -12.84
CA THR A 245 -4.02 5.47 -12.99
C THR A 245 -3.29 5.39 -11.65
N PRO A 246 -3.03 6.50 -10.94
CA PRO A 246 -2.30 6.43 -9.66
C PRO A 246 -3.07 5.65 -8.58
N CYS A 247 -4.41 5.68 -8.57
CA CYS A 247 -5.20 4.81 -7.70
C CYS A 247 -4.95 3.32 -8.00
N SER A 248 -4.96 2.96 -9.29
CA SER A 248 -4.77 1.57 -9.73
C SER A 248 -3.34 1.07 -9.49
N GLU A 249 -2.35 1.97 -9.61
CA GLU A 249 -0.95 1.69 -9.32
C GLU A 249 -0.69 1.58 -7.81
N PHE A 250 -1.41 2.34 -6.98
CA PHE A 250 -1.36 2.15 -5.53
C PHE A 250 -1.81 0.74 -5.10
N ALA A 251 -2.80 0.15 -5.77
CA ALA A 251 -3.18 -1.26 -5.54
C ALA A 251 -2.05 -2.26 -5.87
N LEU A 252 -1.04 -1.89 -6.68
CA LEU A 252 0.11 -2.75 -6.96
C LEU A 252 1.12 -2.78 -5.80
N ILE A 253 1.14 -1.75 -4.96
CA ILE A 253 1.90 -1.77 -3.69
C ILE A 253 1.24 -2.78 -2.73
N TYR A 254 -0.09 -2.80 -2.67
CA TYR A 254 -0.84 -3.83 -1.95
C TYR A 254 -0.55 -5.23 -2.47
N LYS A 255 -0.48 -5.41 -3.80
CA LYS A 255 -0.16 -6.70 -4.43
C LYS A 255 1.15 -7.27 -3.89
N ALA A 256 2.20 -6.45 -3.80
CA ALA A 256 3.49 -6.87 -3.26
C ALA A 256 3.40 -7.28 -1.78
N ALA A 257 2.71 -6.48 -0.98
CA ALA A 257 2.53 -6.72 0.45
C ALA A 257 1.78 -8.03 0.73
N ILE A 258 0.63 -8.24 0.09
CA ILE A 258 -0.18 -9.45 0.32
C ILE A 258 0.48 -10.71 -0.26
N ALA A 259 1.21 -10.59 -1.39
CA ALA A 259 1.97 -11.72 -1.95
C ALA A 259 3.06 -12.18 -0.97
N TYR A 260 3.83 -11.25 -0.41
CA TYR A 260 4.80 -11.57 0.64
C TYR A 260 4.14 -12.25 1.83
N LYS A 261 3.00 -11.70 2.31
CA LYS A 261 2.23 -12.30 3.42
C LYS A 261 1.69 -13.68 3.10
N THR A 262 1.38 -13.97 1.85
CA THR A 262 0.93 -15.30 1.41
C THR A 262 2.09 -16.30 1.38
N ASP A 263 3.27 -15.86 0.94
CA ASP A 263 4.45 -16.73 0.85
C ASP A 263 5.05 -17.07 2.22
N THR A 264 5.01 -16.14 3.17
CA THR A 264 5.44 -16.38 4.56
C THR A 264 4.36 -17.02 5.43
N TRP A 265 3.12 -17.12 4.93
CA TRP A 265 1.99 -17.66 5.69
C TRP A 265 2.17 -19.12 6.10
N ASN A 266 1.83 -19.44 7.35
CA ASN A 266 1.86 -20.81 7.87
C ASN A 266 0.53 -21.58 7.71
N GLY A 267 -0.49 -20.98 7.07
CA GLY A 267 -1.78 -21.62 6.82
C GLY A 267 -2.81 -21.47 7.95
N ARG A 268 -2.54 -20.63 8.94
CA ARG A 268 -3.40 -20.32 10.09
C ARG A 268 -3.60 -18.84 10.30
#